data_AF-A0A1H3FS14-F1
#
_entry.id   AF-A0A1H3FS14-F1
#
_cell.length_a   1.000
_cell.length_b   1.000
_cell.length_c   1.000
_cell.angle_alpha   90.00
_cell.angle_beta   90.00
_cell.angle_gamma   90.00
#
_symmetry.space_group_name_H-M   'P 1'
#
loop_
_entity.id
_entity.type
_entity.pdbx_description
1 polymer ?
#
loop_
_entity_poly.entity_id
_entity_poly.type
_entity_poly.pdbx_seq_one_letter_code
_entity_poly.pdbx_strand_id
1 'polypeptide(L)'
;MMHSLKISLQASAVLLAAALTTGCNQANDTGLEYAPEMYTSIPYEPLSQVGANHINPMGINERTPAVGTIPRGKLAYYTHIAKDDVAAAETTLKNPYAYTKTHLEEGKVLYSRNCQHCHGEEGNGQGPVGIKFKGVPNYSAGAYKNQNDGHIYHVIQWGRNRMMPHGSQVNPQERWKIAMYVRALQLGKGPDGLADMVQVGSADADVPTADSTMTSGQMKTNLTKAGSNEMSKNPGAGDPARNGEAI
;
A
#
# COMPACT_ATOMS: atom_id res chain seq x y z
N MET A 1 -16.67 56.32 -49.86
CA MET A 1 -16.71 54.84 -49.98
C MET A 1 -15.43 54.15 -49.49
N MET A 2 -14.22 54.62 -49.80
CA MET A 2 -12.98 53.89 -49.46
C MET A 2 -12.65 53.83 -47.95
N HIS A 3 -13.08 54.82 -47.15
CA HIS A 3 -12.85 54.83 -45.69
C HIS A 3 -13.70 53.78 -44.95
N SER A 4 -14.97 53.64 -45.31
CA SER A 4 -15.89 52.68 -44.69
C SER A 4 -15.49 51.22 -44.96
N LEU A 5 -14.94 50.93 -46.15
CA LEU A 5 -14.47 49.59 -46.53
C LEU A 5 -13.20 49.18 -45.77
N LYS A 6 -12.29 50.13 -45.50
CA LYS A 6 -11.07 49.86 -44.72
C LYS A 6 -11.39 49.54 -43.26
N ILE A 7 -12.31 50.30 -42.65
CA ILE A 7 -12.74 50.09 -41.27
C ILE A 7 -13.44 48.72 -41.12
N SER A 8 -14.30 48.35 -42.07
CA SER A 8 -14.96 47.04 -42.02
C SER A 8 -13.96 45.88 -42.17
N LEU A 9 -12.95 46.03 -43.03
CA LEU A 9 -11.94 44.97 -43.22
C LEU A 9 -11.06 44.79 -41.98
N GLN A 10 -10.68 45.90 -41.32
CA GLN A 10 -9.91 45.87 -40.09
C GLN A 10 -10.71 45.27 -38.92
N ALA A 11 -11.99 45.63 -38.79
CA ALA A 11 -12.87 45.05 -37.76
C ALA A 11 -13.05 43.54 -37.95
N SER A 12 -13.26 43.08 -39.19
CA SER A 12 -13.36 41.66 -39.51
C SER A 12 -12.06 40.89 -39.25
N ALA A 13 -10.90 41.48 -39.54
CA ALA A 13 -9.60 40.86 -39.25
C ALA A 13 -9.36 40.71 -37.74
N VAL A 14 -9.73 41.71 -36.93
CA VAL A 14 -9.62 41.66 -35.46
C VAL A 14 -10.57 40.61 -34.88
N LEU A 15 -11.81 40.53 -35.37
CA LEU A 15 -12.78 39.51 -34.93
C LEU A 15 -12.31 38.09 -35.28
N LEU A 16 -11.76 37.89 -36.49
CA LEU A 16 -11.23 36.60 -36.92
C LEU A 16 -10.01 36.18 -36.07
N ALA A 17 -9.09 37.12 -35.81
CA ALA A 17 -7.92 36.86 -34.97
C ALA A 17 -8.32 36.51 -33.53
N ALA A 18 -9.30 37.21 -32.96
CA ALA A 18 -9.81 36.91 -31.61
C ALA A 18 -10.41 35.49 -31.54
N ALA A 19 -11.25 35.12 -32.51
CA ALA A 19 -11.86 33.79 -32.58
C ALA A 19 -10.83 32.65 -32.68
N LEU A 20 -9.76 32.86 -33.46
CA LEU A 20 -8.67 31.88 -33.61
C LEU A 20 -7.85 31.71 -32.33
N THR A 21 -7.72 32.75 -31.50
CA THR A 21 -6.99 32.66 -30.21
C THR A 21 -7.82 32.04 -29.08
N THR A 22 -9.15 32.07 -29.15
CA THR A 22 -10.05 31.45 -28.15
C THR A 22 -10.39 29.98 -28.42
N GLY A 23 -10.11 29.48 -29.64
CA GLY A 23 -10.54 28.15 -30.09
C GLY A 23 -9.72 26.97 -29.53
N CYS A 24 -8.55 27.21 -28.96
CA CYS A 24 -7.63 26.14 -28.54
C CYS A 24 -7.11 26.38 -27.13
N ASN A 25 -7.94 26.25 -26.09
CA ASN A 25 -7.42 26.25 -24.72
C ASN A 25 -8.27 25.46 -23.71
N GLN A 26 -8.72 24.26 -24.08
CA GLN A 26 -9.22 23.29 -23.10
C GLN A 26 -8.29 22.08 -23.07
N ALA A 27 -7.13 22.23 -22.43
CA ALA A 27 -6.20 21.12 -22.21
C ALA A 27 -6.78 19.99 -21.34
N ASN A 28 -7.91 20.25 -20.65
CA ASN A 28 -8.61 19.31 -19.78
C ASN A 28 -9.88 18.73 -20.41
N ASP A 29 -10.11 18.92 -21.72
CA ASP A 29 -11.20 18.28 -22.44
C ASP A 29 -10.71 16.96 -23.04
N THR A 30 -11.39 15.84 -22.71
CA THR A 30 -11.09 14.52 -23.28
C THR A 30 -11.43 14.44 -24.78
N GLY A 31 -12.10 15.46 -25.32
CA GLY A 31 -12.46 15.57 -26.72
C GLY A 31 -13.78 14.87 -27.04
N LEU A 32 -14.20 14.99 -28.29
CA LEU A 32 -15.40 14.34 -28.81
C LEU A 32 -15.08 12.90 -29.23
N GLU A 33 -15.78 11.95 -28.64
CA GLU A 33 -15.74 10.55 -29.06
C GLU A 33 -16.78 10.29 -30.14
N TYR A 34 -16.34 9.77 -31.29
CA TYR A 34 -17.25 9.37 -32.38
C TYR A 34 -17.57 7.88 -32.27
N ALA A 35 -18.86 7.56 -32.17
CA ALA A 35 -19.39 6.19 -32.04
C ALA A 35 -18.75 5.38 -30.89
N PRO A 36 -19.01 5.75 -29.62
CA PRO A 36 -18.38 5.15 -28.43
C PRO A 36 -18.93 3.75 -28.06
N GLU A 37 -19.28 2.95 -29.07
CA GLU A 37 -19.79 1.59 -28.86
C GLU A 37 -18.63 0.69 -28.41
N MET A 38 -18.75 0.10 -27.21
CA MET A 38 -17.75 -0.79 -26.60
C MET A 38 -16.39 -0.17 -26.25
N TYR A 39 -16.26 1.16 -26.24
CA TYR A 39 -15.03 1.84 -25.75
C TYR A 39 -14.86 1.64 -24.25
N THR A 40 -15.99 1.65 -23.54
CA THR A 40 -16.09 1.25 -22.15
C THR A 40 -16.69 -0.14 -22.07
N SER A 41 -16.18 -0.98 -21.18
CA SER A 41 -16.75 -2.29 -20.94
C SER A 41 -18.16 -2.18 -20.34
N ILE A 42 -19.07 -3.03 -20.84
CA ILE A 42 -20.37 -3.28 -20.20
C ILE A 42 -20.20 -3.88 -18.79
N PRO A 43 -19.31 -4.89 -18.56
CA PRO A 43 -19.04 -5.35 -17.20
C PRO A 43 -18.25 -4.31 -16.40
N TYR A 44 -18.42 -4.33 -15.08
CA TYR A 44 -17.64 -3.48 -14.18
C TYR A 44 -16.16 -3.89 -14.19
N GLU A 45 -15.29 -2.95 -14.53
CA GLU A 45 -13.86 -3.11 -14.31
C GLU A 45 -13.52 -2.90 -12.83
N PRO A 46 -12.44 -3.52 -12.32
CA PRO A 46 -12.05 -3.38 -10.93
C PRO A 46 -11.69 -1.95 -10.53
N LEU A 47 -10.86 -1.27 -11.34
CA LEU A 47 -10.28 0.04 -11.01
C LEU A 47 -10.74 1.16 -11.96
N SER A 48 -11.74 0.90 -12.80
CA SER A 48 -12.31 1.92 -13.70
C SER A 48 -13.78 2.17 -13.37
N GLN A 49 -14.19 3.43 -13.52
CA GLN A 49 -15.54 3.85 -13.25
C GLN A 49 -15.94 4.99 -14.18
N VAL A 50 -16.88 4.69 -15.08
CA VAL A 50 -17.44 5.66 -16.03
C VAL A 50 -18.58 6.46 -15.39
N GLY A 51 -19.27 5.88 -14.39
CA GLY A 51 -20.35 6.53 -13.67
C GLY A 51 -20.58 5.90 -12.31
N ALA A 52 -21.35 6.56 -11.45
CA ALA A 52 -21.64 6.07 -10.10
C ALA A 52 -22.38 4.74 -10.12
N ASN A 53 -21.97 3.80 -9.27
CA ASN A 53 -22.63 2.53 -9.12
C ASN A 53 -23.82 2.64 -8.16
N HIS A 54 -25.04 2.74 -8.70
CA HIS A 54 -26.28 2.88 -7.92
C HIS A 54 -26.64 1.67 -7.05
N ILE A 55 -26.00 0.51 -7.27
CA ILE A 55 -26.23 -0.72 -6.50
C ILE A 55 -25.35 -0.77 -5.25
N ASN A 56 -24.22 -0.05 -5.26
CA ASN A 56 -23.33 0.08 -4.11
C ASN A 56 -23.61 1.41 -3.39
N PRO A 57 -23.95 1.42 -2.09
CA PRO A 57 -24.13 2.67 -1.34
C PRO A 57 -22.91 3.61 -1.37
N MET A 58 -21.70 3.08 -1.60
CA MET A 58 -20.48 3.87 -1.73
C MET A 58 -20.30 4.50 -3.12
N GLY A 59 -21.21 4.23 -4.07
CA GLY A 59 -21.14 4.74 -5.43
C GLY A 59 -19.99 4.18 -6.28
N ILE A 60 -19.19 3.24 -5.75
CA ILE A 60 -18.05 2.64 -6.42
C ILE A 60 -18.32 1.20 -6.91
N ASN A 61 -17.59 0.76 -7.95
CA ASN A 61 -17.68 -0.63 -8.43
C ASN A 61 -17.10 -1.67 -7.45
N GLU A 62 -16.06 -1.30 -6.69
CA GLU A 62 -15.45 -2.20 -5.71
C GLU A 62 -16.32 -2.39 -4.46
N ARG A 63 -16.33 -3.61 -3.92
CA ARG A 63 -17.00 -3.93 -2.66
C ARG A 63 -16.01 -4.46 -1.65
N THR A 64 -16.17 -4.02 -0.40
CA THR A 64 -15.44 -4.60 0.73
C THR A 64 -15.91 -6.04 0.96
N PRO A 65 -15.00 -7.02 1.02
CA PRO A 65 -15.37 -8.41 1.37
C PRO A 65 -16.04 -8.48 2.75
N ALA A 66 -16.92 -9.46 2.93
CA ALA A 66 -17.57 -9.69 4.21
C ALA A 66 -16.55 -10.01 5.31
N VAL A 67 -16.84 -9.62 6.54
CA VAL A 67 -15.90 -9.79 7.65
C VAL A 67 -15.67 -11.26 7.94
N GLY A 68 -14.41 -11.64 8.16
CA GLY A 68 -14.03 -13.01 8.47
C GLY A 68 -13.95 -13.96 7.27
N THR A 69 -14.19 -13.48 6.04
CA THR A 69 -13.96 -14.33 4.85
C THR A 69 -12.47 -14.53 4.61
N ILE A 70 -12.07 -15.78 4.34
CA ILE A 70 -10.71 -16.16 3.99
C ILE A 70 -10.70 -16.69 2.55
N PRO A 71 -9.91 -16.11 1.63
CA PRO A 71 -9.79 -16.65 0.28
C PRO A 71 -9.18 -18.05 0.26
N ARG A 72 -9.57 -18.88 -0.71
CA ARG A 72 -8.98 -20.22 -0.88
C ARG A 72 -7.47 -20.12 -1.07
N GLY A 73 -6.72 -20.98 -0.38
CA GLY A 73 -5.24 -21.00 -0.41
C GLY A 73 -4.56 -19.85 0.33
N LYS A 74 -5.31 -19.02 1.07
CA LYS A 74 -4.78 -17.87 1.83
C LYS A 74 -5.02 -18.00 3.35
N LEU A 75 -5.21 -19.21 3.86
CA LEU A 75 -5.38 -19.42 5.30
C LEU A 75 -4.17 -18.92 6.10
N ALA A 76 -2.96 -19.27 5.66
CA ALA A 76 -1.71 -18.85 6.28
C ALA A 76 -1.35 -17.36 6.07
N TYR A 77 -2.15 -16.58 5.33
CA TYR A 77 -1.90 -15.14 5.15
C TYR A 77 -2.23 -14.33 6.42
N TYR A 78 -3.08 -14.88 7.29
CA TYR A 78 -3.55 -14.22 8.49
C TYR A 78 -2.91 -14.89 9.71
N THR A 79 -2.31 -14.08 10.59
CA THR A 79 -1.67 -14.58 11.82
C THR A 79 -2.68 -14.88 12.93
N HIS A 80 -3.92 -14.40 12.79
CA HIS A 80 -4.96 -14.45 13.82
C HIS A 80 -4.54 -13.82 15.17
N ILE A 81 -3.57 -12.89 15.13
CA ILE A 81 -3.12 -12.10 16.28
C ILE A 81 -3.81 -10.74 16.22
N ALA A 82 -4.39 -10.31 17.34
CA ALA A 82 -5.04 -9.02 17.44
C ALA A 82 -4.04 -7.87 17.23
N LYS A 83 -4.48 -6.76 16.64
CA LYS A 83 -3.65 -5.57 16.37
C LYS A 83 -2.82 -5.12 17.58
N ASP A 84 -3.43 -5.08 18.76
CA ASP A 84 -2.79 -4.57 19.97
C ASP A 84 -1.91 -5.60 20.70
N ASP A 85 -1.89 -6.87 20.26
CA ASP A 85 -1.16 -7.97 20.90
C ASP A 85 0.20 -8.23 20.23
N VAL A 86 1.09 -7.24 20.31
CA VAL A 86 2.46 -7.34 19.78
C VAL A 86 3.28 -8.41 20.51
N ALA A 87 3.02 -8.61 21.81
CA ALA A 87 3.74 -9.58 22.63
C ALA A 87 3.44 -11.03 22.20
N ALA A 88 2.19 -11.34 21.82
CA ALA A 88 1.89 -12.62 21.19
C ALA A 88 2.68 -12.77 19.88
N ALA A 89 2.72 -11.75 19.03
CA ALA A 89 3.48 -11.83 17.77
C ALA A 89 4.97 -12.09 17.97
N GLU A 90 5.60 -11.44 18.95
CA GLU A 90 7.01 -11.65 19.29
C GLU A 90 7.32 -13.09 19.72
N THR A 91 6.38 -13.75 20.40
CA THR A 91 6.56 -15.09 20.96
C THR A 91 6.17 -16.19 19.97
N THR A 92 5.04 -16.02 19.27
CA THR A 92 4.45 -17.04 18.40
C THR A 92 4.96 -17.00 16.97
N LEU A 93 5.21 -15.81 16.40
CA LEU A 93 5.61 -15.72 15.01
C LEU A 93 7.11 -15.98 14.87
N LYS A 94 7.44 -16.91 13.97
CA LYS A 94 8.80 -17.21 13.57
C LYS A 94 8.91 -17.02 12.07
N ASN A 95 10.01 -16.40 11.64
CA ASN A 95 10.30 -16.22 10.24
C ASN A 95 10.64 -17.60 9.64
N PRO A 96 9.85 -18.10 8.68
CA PRO A 96 10.11 -19.40 8.08
C PRO A 96 11.20 -19.34 7.00
N TYR A 97 11.66 -18.14 6.61
CA TYR A 97 12.66 -17.94 5.57
C TYR A 97 14.07 -17.80 6.16
N ALA A 98 15.04 -18.46 5.53
CA ALA A 98 16.45 -18.30 5.89
C ALA A 98 16.99 -16.93 5.46
N TYR A 99 17.96 -16.41 6.22
CA TYR A 99 18.70 -15.18 5.91
C TYR A 99 19.72 -15.41 4.80
N THR A 100 19.23 -15.53 3.59
CA THR A 100 20.04 -15.63 2.36
C THR A 100 20.32 -14.24 1.80
N LYS A 101 21.39 -14.12 0.99
CA LYS A 101 21.69 -12.88 0.27
C LYS A 101 20.50 -12.41 -0.57
N THR A 102 19.87 -13.32 -1.30
CA THR A 102 18.70 -13.03 -2.15
C THR A 102 17.53 -12.45 -1.35
N HIS A 103 17.13 -13.09 -0.24
CA HIS A 103 16.00 -12.60 0.56
C HIS A 103 16.27 -11.22 1.18
N LEU A 104 17.52 -10.98 1.58
CA LEU A 104 17.96 -9.72 2.14
C LEU A 104 18.01 -8.60 1.09
N GLU A 105 18.46 -8.88 -0.13
CA GLU A 105 18.43 -7.93 -1.26
C GLU A 105 16.99 -7.60 -1.70
N GLU A 106 16.10 -8.60 -1.76
CA GLU A 106 14.67 -8.38 -2.02
C GLU A 106 14.03 -7.55 -0.89
N GLY A 107 14.36 -7.85 0.36
CA GLY A 107 13.94 -7.08 1.53
C GLY A 107 14.37 -5.61 1.45
N LYS A 108 15.60 -5.34 0.99
CA LYS A 108 16.09 -3.98 0.73
C LYS A 108 15.24 -3.26 -0.32
N VAL A 109 14.96 -3.90 -1.45
CA VAL A 109 14.12 -3.29 -2.51
C VAL A 109 12.72 -2.95 -1.99
N LEU A 110 12.11 -3.87 -1.25
CA LEU A 110 10.78 -3.68 -0.66
C LEU A 110 10.77 -2.56 0.40
N TYR A 111 11.81 -2.49 1.23
CA TYR A 111 12.00 -1.42 2.21
C TYR A 111 12.18 -0.06 1.54
N SER A 112 13.01 0.02 0.51
CA SER A 112 13.23 1.27 -0.24
C SER A 112 11.94 1.80 -0.86
N ARG A 113 11.08 0.90 -1.36
CA ARG A 113 9.78 1.28 -1.94
C ARG A 113 8.76 1.73 -0.88
N ASN A 114 8.67 1.02 0.24
CA ASN A 114 7.53 1.15 1.16
C ASN A 114 7.86 1.81 2.51
N CYS A 115 9.13 1.88 2.92
CA CYS A 115 9.51 2.24 4.30
C CYS A 115 10.51 3.41 4.36
N GLN A 116 11.46 3.46 3.42
CA GLN A 116 12.60 4.39 3.43
C GLN A 116 12.19 5.87 3.48
N HIS A 117 11.08 6.24 2.84
CA HIS A 117 10.61 7.62 2.80
C HIS A 117 10.32 8.21 4.21
N CYS A 118 9.94 7.35 5.17
CA CYS A 118 9.78 7.73 6.58
C CYS A 118 11.02 7.35 7.41
N HIS A 119 11.51 6.12 7.26
CA HIS A 119 12.52 5.55 8.16
C HIS A 119 13.97 5.87 7.78
N GLY A 120 14.22 6.40 6.58
CA GLY A 120 15.56 6.68 6.06
C GLY A 120 16.24 5.43 5.51
N GLU A 121 17.29 5.62 4.71
CA GLU A 121 18.05 4.51 4.11
C GLU A 121 18.78 3.67 5.17
N GLU A 122 19.30 4.32 6.20
CA GLU A 122 19.98 3.67 7.33
C GLU A 122 19.02 3.20 8.43
N GLY A 123 17.71 3.45 8.29
CA GLY A 123 16.74 3.11 9.35
C GLY A 123 16.83 3.99 10.59
N ASN A 124 17.42 5.19 10.47
CA ASN A 124 17.67 6.13 11.56
C ASN A 124 16.52 7.14 11.80
N GLY A 125 15.39 6.97 11.09
CA GLY A 125 14.22 7.85 11.17
C GLY A 125 14.36 9.18 10.41
N GLN A 126 15.46 9.38 9.67
CA GLN A 126 15.76 10.61 8.92
C GLN A 126 15.27 10.56 7.46
N GLY A 127 14.23 9.79 7.16
CA GLY A 127 13.59 9.85 5.85
C GLY A 127 13.01 11.25 5.59
N PRO A 128 12.86 11.68 4.33
CA PRO A 128 12.34 13.01 3.99
C PRO A 128 10.97 13.30 4.63
N VAL A 129 10.11 12.28 4.76
CA VAL A 129 8.83 12.38 5.47
C VAL A 129 9.04 12.29 6.99
N GLY A 130 9.94 11.43 7.45
CA GLY A 130 10.23 11.21 8.88
C GLY A 130 10.68 12.48 9.60
N ILE A 131 11.50 13.30 8.96
CA ILE A 131 11.97 14.60 9.50
C ILE A 131 10.79 15.55 9.76
N LYS A 132 9.77 15.53 8.89
CA LYS A 132 8.57 16.37 9.04
C LYS A 132 7.59 15.78 10.06
N PHE A 133 7.40 14.47 10.04
CA PHE A 133 6.44 13.80 10.90
C PHE A 133 6.91 13.72 12.37
N LYS A 134 8.23 13.64 12.59
CA LYS A 134 8.92 13.46 13.88
C LYS A 134 8.50 12.20 14.64
N GLY A 135 9.40 11.65 15.45
CA GLY A 135 9.11 10.45 16.26
C GLY A 135 9.13 9.13 15.48
N VAL A 136 9.68 9.11 14.27
CA VAL A 136 10.03 7.87 13.58
C VAL A 136 11.23 7.24 14.30
N PRO A 137 11.19 5.93 14.64
CA PRO A 137 12.24 5.31 15.43
C PRO A 137 13.55 5.19 14.65
N ASN A 138 14.67 5.26 15.38
CA ASN A 138 15.97 4.80 14.90
C ASN A 138 16.13 3.33 15.29
N TYR A 139 16.24 2.45 14.29
CA TYR A 139 16.33 1.01 14.50
C TYR A 139 17.61 0.58 15.22
N SER A 140 18.71 1.29 15.03
CA SER A 140 20.00 0.96 15.67
C SER A 140 20.11 1.42 17.13
N ALA A 141 19.07 2.08 17.67
CA ALA A 141 19.09 2.72 18.98
C ALA A 141 17.95 2.29 19.91
N GLY A 142 18.20 2.38 21.22
CA GLY A 142 17.20 2.21 22.28
C GLY A 142 16.45 0.88 22.21
N ALA A 143 15.14 0.94 22.47
CA ALA A 143 14.26 -0.23 22.51
C ALA A 143 14.07 -0.92 21.14
N TYR A 144 14.45 -0.27 20.04
CA TYR A 144 14.22 -0.79 18.68
C TYR A 144 15.34 -1.70 18.19
N LYS A 145 16.53 -1.63 18.78
CA LYS A 145 17.72 -2.40 18.38
C LYS A 145 17.53 -3.91 18.46
N ASN A 146 16.71 -4.37 19.39
CA ASN A 146 16.55 -5.79 19.69
C ASN A 146 15.17 -6.35 19.33
N GLN A 147 14.37 -5.61 18.55
CA GLN A 147 13.04 -6.09 18.13
C GLN A 147 13.17 -7.23 17.14
N ASN A 148 12.51 -8.36 17.42
CA ASN A 148 12.62 -9.57 16.62
C ASN A 148 11.74 -9.53 15.35
N ASP A 149 11.92 -10.52 14.47
CA ASP A 149 11.21 -10.58 13.18
C ASP A 149 9.68 -10.57 13.36
N GLY A 150 9.17 -11.28 14.38
CA GLY A 150 7.73 -11.36 14.67
C GLY A 150 7.12 -10.01 15.05
N HIS A 151 7.85 -9.21 15.85
CA HIS A 151 7.47 -7.83 16.15
C HIS A 151 7.35 -7.00 14.88
N ILE A 152 8.40 -7.01 14.07
CA ILE A 152 8.50 -6.17 12.88
C ILE A 152 7.41 -6.57 11.87
N TYR A 153 7.20 -7.88 11.66
CA TYR A 153 6.13 -8.41 10.82
C TYR A 153 4.76 -7.90 11.26
N HIS A 154 4.45 -7.96 12.57
CA HIS A 154 3.15 -7.54 13.10
C HIS A 154 2.92 -6.04 13.00
N VAL A 155 3.97 -5.23 13.25
CA VAL A 155 3.91 -3.77 13.07
C VAL A 155 3.71 -3.40 11.59
N ILE A 156 4.34 -4.11 10.65
CA ILE A 156 4.09 -3.89 9.22
C ILE A 156 2.63 -4.26 8.88
N GLN A 157 2.13 -5.38 9.42
CA GLN A 157 0.78 -5.84 9.16
C GLN A 157 -0.29 -4.85 9.67
N TRP A 158 -0.16 -4.35 10.90
CA TRP A 158 -1.22 -3.63 11.59
C TRP A 158 -0.95 -2.14 11.83
N GLY A 159 0.27 -1.69 11.59
CA GLY A 159 0.73 -0.38 11.99
C GLY A 159 0.99 -0.31 13.50
N ARG A 160 1.57 0.80 13.95
CA ARG A 160 1.77 1.08 15.38
C ARG A 160 1.85 2.58 15.61
N ASN A 161 1.14 3.08 16.62
CA ASN A 161 1.04 4.49 16.93
C ASN A 161 0.62 5.30 15.67
N ARG A 162 1.50 6.17 15.17
CA ARG A 162 1.26 7.02 14.01
C ARG A 162 1.66 6.36 12.68
N MET A 163 2.20 5.15 12.70
CA MET A 163 2.49 4.36 11.50
C MET A 163 1.23 3.59 11.11
N MET A 164 0.71 3.86 9.91
CA MET A 164 -0.44 3.16 9.34
C MET A 164 -0.07 1.72 8.94
N PRO A 165 -1.05 0.79 8.90
CA PRO A 165 -0.82 -0.57 8.45
C PRO A 165 -0.34 -0.61 7.00
N HIS A 166 0.65 -1.47 6.73
CA HIS A 166 1.16 -1.75 5.38
C HIS A 166 0.69 -3.10 4.83
N GLY A 167 -0.20 -3.77 5.58
CA GLY A 167 -0.66 -5.13 5.32
C GLY A 167 -1.26 -5.38 3.95
N SER A 168 -1.89 -4.37 3.36
CA SER A 168 -2.49 -4.42 2.02
C SER A 168 -1.51 -4.12 0.89
N GLN A 169 -0.36 -3.50 1.18
CA GLN A 169 0.64 -3.19 0.15
C GLN A 169 1.72 -4.27 0.02
N VAL A 170 2.01 -4.99 1.12
CA VAL A 170 3.03 -6.05 1.14
C VAL A 170 2.45 -7.38 1.60
N ASN A 171 2.72 -8.43 0.84
CA ASN A 171 2.23 -9.78 1.15
C ASN A 171 3.04 -10.42 2.31
N PRO A 172 2.55 -11.50 2.95
CA PRO A 172 3.22 -12.14 4.08
C PRO A 172 4.69 -12.50 3.84
N GLN A 173 5.03 -13.01 2.66
CA GLN A 173 6.41 -13.37 2.33
C GLN A 173 7.31 -12.12 2.26
N GLU A 174 6.81 -11.07 1.61
CA GLU A 174 7.50 -9.78 1.51
C GLU A 174 7.69 -9.14 2.89
N ARG A 175 6.71 -9.24 3.79
CA ARG A 175 6.83 -8.74 5.17
C ARG A 175 7.97 -9.41 5.93
N TRP A 176 8.16 -10.71 5.77
CA TRP A 176 9.29 -11.41 6.36
C TRP A 176 10.62 -10.92 5.81
N LYS A 177 10.73 -10.75 4.48
CA LYS A 177 11.94 -10.20 3.84
C LYS A 177 12.25 -8.77 4.29
N ILE A 178 11.23 -7.92 4.42
CA ILE A 178 11.38 -6.56 4.98
C ILE A 178 11.85 -6.65 6.45
N ALA A 179 11.25 -7.53 7.26
CA ALA A 179 11.66 -7.72 8.64
C ALA A 179 13.14 -8.11 8.74
N MET A 180 13.62 -9.03 7.90
CA MET A 180 15.03 -9.42 7.83
C MET A 180 15.94 -8.23 7.49
N TYR A 181 15.54 -7.38 6.54
CA TYR A 181 16.31 -6.18 6.19
C TYR A 181 16.33 -5.16 7.32
N VAL A 182 15.20 -4.94 8.02
CA VAL A 182 15.15 -4.08 9.21
C VAL A 182 16.08 -4.59 10.32
N ARG A 183 16.18 -5.91 10.51
CA ARG A 183 17.14 -6.53 11.45
C ARG A 183 18.59 -6.26 11.06
N ALA A 184 18.90 -6.22 9.76
CA ALA A 184 20.22 -5.78 9.30
C ALA A 184 20.48 -4.30 9.63
N LEU A 185 19.49 -3.42 9.45
CA LEU A 185 19.62 -2.00 9.81
C LEU A 185 19.77 -1.78 11.32
N GLN A 186 19.19 -2.64 12.16
CA GLN A 186 19.39 -2.60 13.62
C GLN A 186 20.85 -2.78 14.05
N LEU A 187 21.71 -3.37 13.21
CA LEU A 187 23.15 -3.48 13.46
C LEU A 187 23.87 -2.11 13.42
N GLY A 188 23.24 -1.07 12.86
CA GLY A 188 23.81 0.28 12.78
C GLY A 188 24.89 0.45 11.71
N LYS A 189 25.01 -0.50 10.78
CA LYS A 189 25.93 -0.44 9.62
C LYS A 189 25.24 -0.01 8.32
N GLY A 190 24.00 0.45 8.39
CA GLY A 190 23.20 0.82 7.22
C GLY A 190 23.08 -0.34 6.22
N PRO A 191 23.04 -0.06 4.91
CA PRO A 191 22.98 -1.08 3.86
C PRO A 191 24.15 -2.08 3.86
N ASP A 192 25.30 -1.73 4.44
CA ASP A 192 26.48 -2.60 4.51
C ASP A 192 26.34 -3.73 5.55
N GLY A 193 25.45 -3.55 6.53
CA GLY A 193 25.12 -4.59 7.52
C GLY A 193 24.43 -5.82 6.94
N LEU A 194 24.06 -5.79 5.65
CA LEU A 194 23.43 -6.91 4.96
C LEU A 194 24.31 -8.16 4.95
N ALA A 195 25.61 -7.98 4.71
CA ALA A 195 26.56 -9.08 4.60
C ALA A 195 26.73 -9.84 5.93
N ASP A 196 26.64 -9.13 7.06
CA ASP A 196 26.77 -9.72 8.40
C ASP A 196 25.57 -10.59 8.80
N MET A 197 24.42 -10.36 8.18
CA MET A 197 23.19 -11.11 8.46
C MET A 197 23.04 -12.37 7.60
N VAL A 198 23.83 -12.51 6.53
CA VAL A 198 23.76 -13.68 5.65
C VAL A 198 24.21 -14.92 6.43
N GLN A 199 23.33 -15.91 6.56
CA GLN A 199 23.66 -17.18 7.17
C GLN A 199 24.38 -18.07 6.15
N VAL A 200 25.59 -18.51 6.49
CA VAL A 200 26.44 -19.33 5.63
C VAL A 200 25.90 -20.76 5.65
N GLY A 201 25.11 -21.14 4.63
CA GLY A 201 24.63 -22.53 4.48
C GLY A 201 23.18 -22.74 4.01
N SER A 202 22.44 -21.73 3.56
CA SER A 202 21.10 -21.94 3.00
C SER A 202 20.99 -21.38 1.60
N ALA A 203 21.59 -22.08 0.63
CA ALA A 203 21.00 -22.10 -0.69
C ALA A 203 19.66 -22.84 -0.56
N ASP A 204 18.58 -22.19 -0.96
CA ASP A 204 17.30 -22.82 -1.28
C ASP A 204 16.56 -23.53 -0.12
N ALA A 205 16.46 -22.89 1.06
CA ALA A 205 15.37 -23.25 1.97
C ALA A 205 14.05 -22.78 1.35
N ASP A 206 13.39 -23.75 0.71
CA ASP A 206 12.16 -23.63 -0.07
C ASP A 206 11.14 -22.65 0.51
N VAL A 207 10.48 -21.94 -0.41
CA VAL A 207 9.25 -21.21 -0.16
C VAL A 207 8.32 -22.14 0.63
N PRO A 208 7.88 -21.75 1.85
CA PRO A 208 6.80 -22.43 2.50
C PRO A 208 5.60 -22.34 1.55
N THR A 209 5.30 -23.44 0.86
CA THR A 209 4.10 -23.59 0.03
C THR A 209 2.89 -23.44 0.95
N ALA A 210 1.71 -23.18 0.39
CA ALA A 210 0.49 -22.80 1.11
C ALA A 210 0.06 -23.74 2.28
N ASP A 211 0.71 -24.90 2.45
CA ASP A 211 0.57 -25.85 3.58
C ASP A 211 1.52 -25.60 4.76
N SER A 212 2.31 -24.54 4.71
CA SER A 212 3.24 -24.24 5.79
C SER A 212 2.47 -23.66 6.96
N THR A 213 2.35 -24.51 7.97
CA THR A 213 1.77 -24.37 9.30
C THR A 213 2.17 -23.08 10.03
N MET A 214 1.72 -21.92 9.54
CA MET A 214 2.02 -20.63 10.18
C MET A 214 1.18 -20.38 11.43
N THR A 215 0.15 -21.18 11.73
CA THR A 215 -0.50 -21.25 13.05
C THR A 215 -1.36 -22.51 13.17
N SER A 216 -0.85 -23.61 13.73
CA SER A 216 -1.71 -24.64 14.36
C SER A 216 -2.02 -24.32 15.83
N GLY A 217 -1.52 -23.17 16.33
CA GLY A 217 -1.83 -22.65 17.65
C GLY A 217 -3.31 -22.31 17.77
N GLN A 218 -3.96 -22.93 18.74
CA GLN A 218 -5.39 -22.80 19.04
C GLN A 218 -5.87 -21.37 18.88
N MET A 219 -6.86 -21.17 17.98
CA MET A 219 -7.65 -19.94 17.92
C MET A 219 -8.09 -19.59 19.34
N LYS A 220 -7.52 -18.53 19.93
CA LYS A 220 -8.15 -17.91 21.08
C LYS A 220 -9.48 -17.35 20.58
N THR A 221 -10.54 -17.98 21.05
CA THR A 221 -11.96 -17.71 20.76
C THR A 221 -12.22 -16.21 20.59
N ASN A 222 -12.74 -15.80 19.42
CA ASN A 222 -13.69 -14.69 19.20
C ASN A 222 -13.87 -14.21 17.74
N LEU A 223 -13.60 -15.05 16.72
CA LEU A 223 -13.96 -14.74 15.32
C LEU A 223 -14.80 -15.89 14.71
N THR A 224 -15.90 -16.24 15.36
CA THR A 224 -16.80 -17.34 14.92
C THR A 224 -18.02 -16.87 14.13
N LYS A 225 -18.09 -15.59 13.71
CA LYS A 225 -19.18 -15.11 12.86
C LYS A 225 -18.65 -14.31 11.69
N ALA A 226 -18.86 -14.82 10.48
CA ALA A 226 -18.87 -13.99 9.30
C ALA A 226 -20.03 -13.00 9.45
N GLY A 227 -19.71 -11.76 9.81
CA GLY A 227 -20.71 -10.71 9.98
C GLY A 227 -20.97 -10.04 8.63
N SER A 228 -22.16 -10.20 8.08
CA SER A 228 -22.61 -9.43 6.89
C SER A 228 -22.84 -7.95 7.19
N ASN A 229 -22.91 -7.57 8.48
CA ASN A 229 -23.32 -6.25 8.95
C ASN A 229 -22.22 -5.51 9.74
N GLU A 230 -21.01 -6.08 9.81
CA GLU A 230 -19.88 -5.48 10.50
C GLU A 230 -18.88 -4.96 9.48
N MET A 231 -18.21 -3.83 9.75
CA MET A 231 -17.09 -3.37 8.91
C MET A 231 -15.85 -4.19 9.27
N SER A 232 -15.14 -4.74 8.28
CA SER A 232 -13.94 -5.54 8.53
C SER A 232 -12.88 -4.66 9.18
N LYS A 233 -12.42 -5.00 10.39
CA LYS A 233 -11.24 -4.36 11.01
C LYS A 233 -9.93 -4.86 10.41
N ASN A 234 -9.97 -5.41 9.20
CA ASN A 234 -8.80 -5.96 8.55
C ASN A 234 -7.80 -4.85 8.19
N PRO A 235 -6.50 -5.16 8.09
CA PRO A 235 -5.43 -4.19 7.89
C PRO A 235 -5.41 -3.51 6.50
N GLY A 236 -6.37 -3.86 5.63
CA GLY A 236 -6.63 -3.20 4.35
C GLY A 236 -8.01 -2.54 4.26
N ALA A 237 -8.82 -2.62 5.32
CA ALA A 237 -9.94 -1.72 5.45
C ALA A 237 -9.36 -0.40 5.94
N GLY A 238 -9.33 0.61 5.06
CA GLY A 238 -9.11 1.97 5.52
C GLY A 238 -10.05 2.28 6.69
N ASP A 239 -9.68 3.25 7.52
CA ASP A 239 -10.63 3.83 8.46
C ASP A 239 -11.95 4.11 7.72
N PRO A 240 -13.13 3.96 8.36
CA PRO A 240 -14.38 4.36 7.75
C PRO A 240 -14.15 5.74 7.15
N ALA A 241 -14.29 5.84 5.82
CA ALA A 241 -14.05 7.08 5.11
C ALA A 241 -14.73 8.17 5.93
N ARG A 242 -14.00 9.24 6.29
CA ARG A 242 -14.64 10.46 6.80
C ARG A 242 -15.57 10.85 5.69
N ASN A 243 -16.83 10.45 5.83
CA ASN A 243 -18.00 10.78 5.05
C ASN A 243 -17.79 12.09 4.30
N GLY A 244 -17.19 11.99 3.11
CA GLY A 244 -17.48 12.94 2.06
C GLY A 244 -18.90 12.60 1.67
N GLU A 245 -19.84 13.44 2.08
CA GLU A 245 -21.15 13.47 1.46
C GLU A 245 -20.90 13.50 -0.04
N ALA A 246 -21.28 12.42 -0.73
CA ALA A 246 -21.32 12.41 -2.17
C ALA A 246 -22.34 13.49 -2.56
N ILE A 247 -21.84 14.56 -3.18
CA ILE A 247 -22.64 15.55 -3.92
C ILE A 247 -23.17 14.89 -5.18
#